data_AF-A0A2V9J0S3-F1
#
_entry.id   AF-A0A2V9J0S3-F1
#
_cell.length_a   1.000
_cell.length_b   1.000
_cell.length_c   1.000
_cell.angle_alpha   90.00
_cell.angle_beta   90.00
_cell.angle_gamma   90.00
#
_symmetry.space_group_name_H-M   'P 1'
#
loop_
_entity.id
_entity.type
_entity.pdbx_description
1 polymer ?
#
loop_
_entity_poly.entity_id
_entity_poly.type
_entity_poly.pdbx_seq_one_letter_code
_entity_poly.pdbx_strand_id
1 'polypeptide(L)'
;MVVDQHGAFEEALAGSRQRYPTREFRSFAAAIRQYVDSTREDEMLHRGVVRAVNGLVEYLRSERKRVPDEVLLEAERLECLLFLGYDPHFDGDEPPGL
;
A
#
# COMPACT_ATOMS: atom_id res chain seq x y z
N MET A 1 3.65 13.61 2.83
CA MET A 1 2.36 12.92 3.06
C MET A 1 2.50 11.40 3.06
N VAL A 2 2.82 10.73 1.93
CA VAL A 2 3.01 9.26 1.91
C VAL A 2 4.12 8.80 2.87
N VAL A 3 5.30 9.43 2.80
CA VAL A 3 6.45 9.07 3.65
C VAL A 3 6.14 9.28 5.13
N ASP A 4 5.39 10.33 5.48
CA ASP A 4 5.00 10.60 6.87
C ASP A 4 4.00 9.57 7.38
N GLN A 5 3.00 9.20 6.55
CA GLN A 5 2.04 8.15 6.91
C GLN A 5 2.70 6.77 7.00
N HIS A 6 3.68 6.50 6.14
CA HIS A 6 4.51 5.30 6.24
C HIS A 6 5.28 5.28 7.57
N GLY A 7 5.93 6.39 7.94
CA GLY A 7 6.62 6.50 9.23
C GLY A 7 5.70 6.27 10.43
N ALA A 8 4.51 6.88 10.43
CA ALA A 8 3.53 6.68 11.49
C ALA A 8 3.04 5.22 11.57
N PHE A 9 2.85 4.56 10.43
CA PHE A 9 2.49 3.15 10.36
C PHE A 9 3.61 2.24 10.91
N GLU A 10 4.86 2.51 10.54
CA GLU A 10 6.04 1.80 11.05
C GLU A 10 6.19 1.94 12.57
N GLU A 11 6.00 3.15 13.10
CA GLU A 11 6.01 3.41 14.55
C GLU A 11 4.89 2.65 15.26
N ALA A 12 3.67 2.66 14.70
CA ALA A 12 2.53 1.95 15.27
C ALA A 12 2.70 0.43 15.21
N LEU A 13 3.34 -0.08 14.15
CA LEU A 13 3.78 -1.47 14.10
C LEU A 13 4.73 -1.70 15.28
N ALA A 14 5.86 -1.02 15.36
CA ALA A 14 6.86 -1.23 16.40
C ALA A 14 6.30 -1.15 17.84
N GLY A 15 5.34 -0.25 18.09
CA GLY A 15 4.76 0.02 19.40
C GLY A 15 3.73 -1.01 19.90
N SER A 16 3.06 -1.76 19.02
CA SER A 16 2.01 -2.72 19.40
C SER A 16 2.21 -4.10 18.76
N ARG A 17 2.57 -5.09 19.59
CA ARG A 17 2.73 -6.49 19.15
C ARG A 17 1.42 -7.30 19.17
N GLN A 18 0.40 -6.82 19.87
CA GLN A 18 -0.86 -7.57 20.07
C GLN A 18 -1.94 -7.23 19.06
N ARG A 19 -2.00 -5.98 18.62
CA ARG A 19 -3.01 -5.48 17.68
C ARG A 19 -2.35 -4.89 16.46
N TYR A 20 -2.85 -5.27 15.30
CA TYR A 20 -2.42 -4.71 14.03
C TYR A 20 -2.88 -3.24 13.90
N PRO A 21 -2.00 -2.30 13.48
CA PRO A 21 -2.32 -0.88 13.38
C PRO A 21 -3.10 -0.55 12.09
N THR A 22 -4.33 -1.08 12.00
CA THR A 22 -5.17 -0.96 10.79
C THR A 22 -5.53 0.49 10.46
N ARG A 23 -5.62 1.38 11.45
CA ARG A 23 -5.95 2.80 11.23
C ARG A 23 -4.81 3.51 10.50
N GLU A 24 -3.60 3.29 10.96
CA GLU A 24 -2.38 3.86 10.41
C GLU A 24 -2.13 3.28 9.02
N PHE A 25 -2.31 1.97 8.85
CA PHE A 25 -2.25 1.33 7.54
C PHE A 25 -3.26 1.97 6.55
N ARG A 26 -4.52 2.17 6.94
CA ARG A 26 -5.53 2.81 6.08
C ARG A 26 -5.15 4.25 5.70
N SER A 27 -4.52 4.98 6.61
CA SER A 27 -4.06 6.35 6.36
C SER A 27 -2.89 6.37 5.36
N PHE A 28 -1.97 5.42 5.49
CA PHE A 28 -0.90 5.17 4.53
C PHE A 28 -1.42 4.76 3.15
N ALA A 29 -2.36 3.80 3.09
CA ALA A 29 -3.00 3.36 1.85
C ALA A 29 -3.70 4.52 1.12
N ALA A 30 -4.48 5.32 1.86
CA ALA A 30 -5.15 6.50 1.31
C ALA A 30 -4.15 7.52 0.73
N ALA A 31 -3.02 7.74 1.41
CA ALA A 31 -1.99 8.65 0.91
C ALA A 31 -1.34 8.13 -0.37
N ILE A 32 -1.12 6.81 -0.51
CA ILE A 32 -0.57 6.22 -1.74
C ILE A 32 -1.57 6.36 -2.89
N ARG A 33 -2.85 6.06 -2.67
CA ARG A 33 -3.88 6.21 -3.72
C ARG A 33 -3.93 7.66 -4.23
N GLN A 34 -3.94 8.63 -3.31
CA GLN A 34 -3.88 10.05 -3.66
C GLN A 34 -2.60 10.42 -4.42
N TYR A 35 -1.47 9.84 -4.02
CA TYR A 35 -0.20 10.03 -4.73
C TYR A 35 -0.29 9.48 -6.16
N VAL A 36 -0.73 8.24 -6.35
CA VAL A 36 -0.89 7.59 -7.66
C VAL A 36 -1.82 8.40 -8.57
N ASP A 37 -2.95 8.87 -8.03
CA ASP A 37 -3.88 9.72 -8.77
C ASP A 37 -3.23 11.04 -9.21
N SER A 38 -2.42 11.65 -8.32
CA SER A 38 -1.76 12.93 -8.60
C SER A 38 -0.55 12.83 -9.53
N THR A 39 0.09 11.67 -9.62
CA THR A 39 1.31 11.45 -10.43
C THR A 39 1.07 10.52 -11.62
N ARG A 40 -0.19 10.37 -12.04
CA ARG A 40 -0.56 9.40 -13.09
C ARG A 40 0.08 9.71 -14.45
N GLU A 41 0.29 10.99 -14.73
CA GLU A 41 0.90 11.47 -15.98
C GLU A 41 2.43 11.66 -15.85
N ASP A 42 2.99 11.48 -14.66
CA ASP A 42 4.42 11.68 -14.43
C ASP A 42 5.22 10.47 -14.92
N GLU A 43 6.32 10.71 -15.64
CA GLU A 43 7.22 9.64 -16.11
C GLU A 43 8.05 9.01 -14.98
N MET A 44 8.14 9.66 -13.82
CA MET A 44 9.04 9.24 -12.73
C MET A 44 8.35 9.24 -11.37
N LEU A 45 8.61 8.19 -10.58
CA LEU A 45 8.13 8.07 -9.21
C LEU A 45 9.12 8.67 -8.20
N HIS A 46 8.57 9.28 -7.15
CA HIS A 46 9.36 9.76 -6.03
C HIS A 46 9.99 8.59 -5.29
N ARG A 47 11.33 8.60 -5.15
CA ARG A 47 12.10 7.53 -4.49
C ARG A 47 11.60 7.17 -3.10
N GLY A 48 11.15 8.17 -2.32
CA GLY A 48 10.61 7.93 -0.98
C GLY A 48 9.33 7.08 -0.99
N VAL A 49 8.47 7.30 -1.98
CA VAL A 49 7.23 6.53 -2.18
C VAL A 49 7.57 5.11 -2.65
N VAL A 50 8.46 4.99 -3.64
CA VAL A 50 8.95 3.68 -4.10
C VAL A 50 9.51 2.87 -2.93
N ARG A 51 10.31 3.48 -2.06
CA ARG A 51 10.89 2.80 -0.89
C ARG A 51 9.83 2.35 0.12
N ALA A 52 8.75 3.11 0.29
CA ALA A 52 7.67 2.79 1.22
C ALA A 52 6.76 1.66 0.72
N VAL A 53 6.64 1.48 -0.60
CA VAL A 53 5.69 0.54 -1.21
C VAL A 53 6.36 -0.71 -1.75
N ASN A 54 7.61 -0.63 -2.22
CA ASN A 54 8.29 -1.77 -2.81
C ASN A 54 8.55 -2.90 -1.79
N GLY A 55 7.96 -4.07 -2.04
CA GLY A 55 8.06 -5.24 -1.18
C GLY A 55 7.14 -5.17 0.04
N LEU A 56 6.09 -4.34 0.00
CA LEU A 56 5.19 -4.11 1.13
C LEU A 56 4.52 -5.41 1.59
N VAL A 57 3.98 -6.21 0.67
CA VAL A 57 3.31 -7.48 1.03
C VAL A 57 4.26 -8.42 1.79
N GLU A 58 5.47 -8.61 1.27
CA GLU A 58 6.47 -9.48 1.87
C GLU A 58 6.97 -8.94 3.21
N TYR A 59 7.16 -7.63 3.30
CA TYR A 59 7.49 -6.96 4.56
C TYR A 59 6.42 -7.23 5.62
N LEU A 60 5.14 -7.01 5.32
CA LEU A 60 4.04 -7.21 6.28
C LEU A 60 3.94 -8.67 6.75
N ARG A 61 4.09 -9.63 5.83
CA ARG A 61 4.12 -11.06 6.14
C ARG A 61 5.29 -11.42 7.06
N SER A 62 6.46 -10.81 6.87
CA SER A 62 7.66 -11.09 7.67
C SER A 62 7.59 -10.47 9.07
N GLU A 63 7.09 -9.24 9.20
CA GLU A 63 7.05 -8.51 10.46
C GLU A 63 5.95 -9.01 11.41
N ARG A 64 4.86 -9.58 10.89
CA ARG A 64 3.68 -9.90 11.69
C ARG A 64 3.18 -11.32 11.43
N LYS A 65 3.12 -12.12 12.49
CA LYS A 65 2.57 -13.49 12.45
C LYS A 65 1.08 -13.56 12.09
N ARG A 66 0.33 -12.47 12.26
CA ARG A 66 -1.12 -12.41 12.03
C ARG A 66 -1.49 -11.05 11.43
N VAL A 67 -1.23 -10.91 10.13
CA VAL A 67 -1.71 -9.77 9.35
C VAL A 67 -3.16 -10.05 8.95
N PRO A 68 -4.09 -9.08 9.11
CA PRO A 68 -5.44 -9.22 8.56
C PRO A 68 -5.43 -9.38 7.03
N ASP A 69 -6.27 -10.25 6.47
CA ASP A 69 -6.31 -10.50 5.02
C ASP A 69 -6.62 -9.23 4.22
N GLU A 70 -7.53 -8.39 4.73
CA GLU A 70 -7.88 -7.08 4.13
C GLU A 70 -6.67 -6.16 3.97
N VAL A 71 -5.68 -6.30 4.85
CA VAL A 71 -4.44 -5.50 4.80
C VAL A 71 -3.50 -6.05 3.73
N LEU A 72 -3.39 -7.37 3.60
CA LEU A 72 -2.55 -7.98 2.56
C LEU A 72 -3.11 -7.71 1.16
N LEU A 73 -4.42 -7.85 0.98
CA LEU A 73 -5.11 -7.51 -0.28
C LEU A 73 -4.90 -6.05 -0.64
N GLU A 74 -5.03 -5.15 0.33
CA GLU A 74 -4.79 -3.73 0.07
C GLU A 74 -3.31 -3.46 -0.24
N ALA A 75 -2.37 -4.10 0.46
CA ALA A 75 -0.94 -3.94 0.17
C ALA A 75 -0.59 -4.39 -1.26
N GLU A 76 -1.13 -5.52 -1.71
CA GLU A 76 -0.98 -6.00 -3.09
C GLU A 76 -1.57 -5.02 -4.09
N ARG A 77 -2.78 -4.50 -3.80
CA ARG A 77 -3.41 -3.44 -4.61
C ARG A 77 -2.52 -2.21 -4.73
N LEU A 78 -1.93 -1.74 -3.64
CA LEU A 78 -1.06 -0.55 -3.64
C LEU A 78 0.23 -0.75 -4.45
N GLU A 79 0.84 -1.93 -4.35
CA GLU A 79 2.02 -2.28 -5.17
C GLU A 79 1.67 -2.30 -6.66
N CYS A 80 0.59 -2.99 -7.04
CA CYS A 80 0.14 -3.03 -8.43
C CYS A 80 -0.26 -1.65 -8.96
N LEU A 81 -0.96 -0.84 -8.17
CA LEU A 81 -1.34 0.52 -8.59
C LEU A 81 -0.11 1.39 -8.84
N LEU A 82 0.87 1.37 -7.93
CA LEU A 82 2.05 2.21 -8.04
C LEU A 82 2.97 1.80 -9.20
N PHE A 83 3.18 0.50 -9.40
CA PHE A 83 4.20 0.01 -10.34
C PHE A 83 3.63 -0.45 -11.69
N LEU A 84 2.38 -0.88 -11.73
CA LEU A 84 1.75 -1.49 -12.91
C LEU A 84 0.51 -0.73 -13.38
N GLY A 85 0.00 0.23 -12.60
CA GLY A 85 -1.11 1.09 -12.96
C GLY A 85 -2.48 0.39 -13.03
N TYR A 86 -2.60 -0.82 -12.46
CA TYR A 86 -3.86 -1.55 -12.40
C TYR A 86 -4.16 -2.07 -10.99
N ASP A 87 -5.41 -2.47 -10.81
CA ASP A 87 -5.93 -3.00 -9.57
C ASP A 87 -6.19 -4.51 -9.70
N PRO A 88 -5.42 -5.39 -9.01
CA PRO A 88 -5.53 -6.85 -9.13
C PRO A 88 -6.79 -7.42 -8.47
N HIS A 89 -7.53 -6.58 -7.74
CA HIS A 89 -8.71 -6.95 -6.98
C HIS A 89 -9.87 -6.01 -7.35
N PHE A 90 -9.93 -5.60 -8.61
CA PHE A 90 -11.01 -4.79 -9.15
C PHE A 90 -12.30 -5.62 -9.19
N ASP A 91 -13.35 -5.14 -8.51
CA ASP A 91 -14.64 -5.82 -8.42
C ASP A 91 -15.58 -5.52 -9.59
N GLY A 92 -15.12 -4.77 -10.62
CA GLY A 92 -15.92 -4.47 -11.80
C GLY A 92 -15.74 -5.50 -12.92
N ASP A 93 -16.59 -5.41 -13.94
CA ASP A 93 -16.50 -6.29 -15.10
C ASP A 93 -15.16 -6.11 -15.83
N GLU A 94 -14.58 -7.22 -16.28
CA GLU A 94 -13.44 -7.19 -17.18
C GLU A 94 -13.83 -6.44 -18.46
N PRO A 95 -13.07 -5.42 -18.89
CA PRO A 95 -13.37 -4.73 -20.13
C PRO A 95 -13.35 -5.73 -21.30
N PRO A 96 -14.28 -5.63 -22.26
CA PRO A 96 -14.35 -6.58 -23.36
C PRO A 96 -13.09 -6.48 -24.23
N GLY A 97 -12.41 -7.61 -24.47
CA GLY A 97 -11.32 -7.68 -25.45
C GLY A 97 -10.04 -8.35 -24.97
N LEU A 98 -10.10 -9.67 -24.76
CA LEU A 98 -8.97 -10.57 -24.96
C LEU A 98 -9.23 -11.45 -26.18
#